data_AF-A0A1C6AWD0-F1
#
_entry.id   AF-A0A1C6AWD0-F1
#
_cell.length_a   1.000
_cell.length_b   1.000
_cell.length_c   1.000
_cell.angle_alpha   90.00
_cell.angle_beta   90.00
_cell.angle_gamma   90.00
#
_symmetry.space_group_name_H-M   'P 1'
#
loop_
_entity.id
_entity.type
_entity.pdbx_description
1 polymer ?
#
loop_
_entity_poly.entity_id
_entity_poly.type
_entity_poly.pdbx_seq_one_letter_code
_entity_poly.pdbx_strand_id
1 'polypeptide(L)'
;MGTSQLLKLPEFRDADKAHQLMSFLSDSKENLPVPDEGPMKILIGPENVSEALQDTSVVVASYDIGNDMRGLIGVVGPTRMDYGTVAARLSGFAEGLTRLFGKQELPPKEDAKE
;
A
#
# COMPACT_ATOMS: atom_id res chain seq x y z
N MET A 1 -13.67 2.77 -6.26
CA MET A 1 -13.56 1.71 -7.28
C MET A 1 -12.35 0.87 -6.92
N GLY A 2 -12.53 -0.21 -6.15
CA GLY A 2 -11.43 -1.00 -5.58
C GLY A 2 -11.92 -1.73 -4.33
N THR A 3 -12.23 -0.97 -3.28
CA THR A 3 -12.84 -1.46 -2.02
C THR A 3 -14.16 -2.20 -2.25
N SER A 4 -15.03 -1.72 -3.14
CA SER A 4 -16.28 -2.40 -3.51
C SER A 4 -16.07 -3.76 -4.18
N GLN A 5 -14.89 -4.02 -4.74
CA GLN A 5 -14.57 -5.32 -5.34
C GLN A 5 -14.08 -6.31 -4.27
N LEU A 6 -13.39 -5.82 -3.23
CA LEU A 6 -13.04 -6.60 -2.05
C LEU A 6 -14.29 -7.07 -1.30
N LEU A 7 -15.29 -6.21 -1.16
CA LEU A 7 -16.57 -6.56 -0.50
C LEU A 7 -17.37 -7.68 -1.21
N LYS A 8 -17.00 -8.06 -2.45
CA LYS A 8 -17.61 -9.19 -3.16
C LYS A 8 -16.94 -10.52 -2.85
N LEU A 9 -15.77 -10.51 -2.20
CA LEU A 9 -15.03 -11.71 -1.86
C LEU A 9 -15.77 -12.51 -0.77
N PRO A 10 -15.75 -13.86 -0.82
CA PRO A 10 -16.41 -14.68 0.18
C PRO A 10 -15.97 -14.38 1.62
N GLU A 11 -14.72 -13.93 1.79
CA GLU A 11 -14.08 -13.53 3.03
C GLU A 11 -14.75 -12.31 3.69
N PHE A 12 -15.43 -11.46 2.91
CA PHE A 12 -16.11 -10.22 3.38
C PHE A 12 -17.63 -10.27 3.24
N ARG A 13 -18.24 -11.46 3.11
CA ARG A 13 -19.71 -11.60 3.16
C ARG A 13 -20.28 -11.30 4.55
N ASP A 14 -19.44 -11.39 5.57
CA ASP A 14 -19.76 -11.00 6.93
C ASP A 14 -19.71 -9.47 7.06
N ALA A 15 -20.78 -8.87 7.57
CA ALA A 15 -20.91 -7.43 7.68
C ALA A 15 -19.92 -6.82 8.69
N ASP A 16 -19.59 -7.55 9.77
CA ASP A 16 -18.61 -7.11 10.76
C ASP A 16 -17.21 -7.08 10.14
N LYS A 17 -16.83 -8.12 9.37
CA LYS A 17 -15.55 -8.14 8.66
C LYS A 17 -15.45 -7.03 7.61
N ALA A 18 -16.53 -6.79 6.86
CA ALA A 18 -16.61 -5.70 5.90
C ALA A 18 -16.45 -4.33 6.59
N HIS A 19 -17.07 -4.14 7.76
CA HIS A 19 -16.96 -2.91 8.54
C HIS A 19 -15.54 -2.70 9.06
N GLN A 20 -14.89 -3.73 9.59
CA GLN A 20 -13.50 -3.69 10.04
C GLN A 20 -12.55 -3.28 8.92
N LEU A 21 -12.67 -3.86 7.72
CA LEU A 21 -11.87 -3.45 6.56
C LEU A 21 -12.12 -1.99 6.18
N MET A 22 -13.39 -1.56 6.12
CA MET A 22 -13.69 -0.16 5.77
C MET A 22 -13.18 0.82 6.82
N SER A 23 -13.22 0.45 8.10
CA SER A 23 -12.64 1.24 9.20
C SER A 23 -11.13 1.33 9.05
N PHE A 24 -10.44 0.22 8.79
CA PHE A 24 -9.00 0.18 8.53
C PHE A 24 -8.61 1.12 7.37
N LEU A 25 -9.35 1.07 6.26
CA LEU A 25 -9.05 1.88 5.07
C LEU A 25 -9.40 3.36 5.23
N SER A 26 -10.33 3.69 6.13
CA SER A 26 -10.76 5.07 6.37
C SER A 26 -9.93 5.76 7.46
N ASP A 27 -9.36 4.98 8.37
CA ASP A 27 -8.55 5.49 9.45
C ASP A 27 -7.15 5.84 8.94
N SER A 28 -6.83 7.14 8.89
CA SER A 28 -5.55 7.63 8.38
C SER A 28 -4.36 7.32 9.29
N LYS A 29 -4.59 6.68 10.44
CA LYS A 29 -3.58 6.31 11.44
C LYS A 29 -3.08 4.89 11.25
N GLU A 30 -3.93 4.01 10.70
CA GLU A 30 -3.57 2.65 10.28
C GLU A 30 -2.64 2.72 9.07
N ASN A 31 -1.33 2.62 9.31
CA ASN A 31 -0.34 2.68 8.24
C ASN A 31 -0.15 1.33 7.56
N LEU A 32 0.06 1.37 6.25
CA LEU A 32 0.55 0.20 5.53
C LEU A 32 1.89 -0.23 6.14
N PRO A 33 2.11 -1.55 6.30
CA PRO A 33 3.36 -2.05 6.84
C PRO A 33 4.51 -1.68 5.91
N VAL A 34 5.49 -0.97 6.46
CA VAL A 34 6.68 -0.55 5.73
C VAL A 34 7.51 -1.80 5.38
N PRO A 35 8.02 -1.91 4.15
CA PRO A 35 9.02 -2.92 3.82
C PRO A 35 10.29 -2.73 4.64
N ASP A 36 10.61 -3.70 5.51
CA ASP A 36 11.83 -3.71 6.33
C ASP A 36 13.07 -4.10 5.50
N GLU A 37 12.89 -5.00 4.53
CA GLU A 37 13.95 -5.50 3.64
C GLU A 37 13.54 -5.31 2.18
N GLY A 38 14.27 -4.45 1.47
CA GLY A 38 14.05 -4.19 0.03
C GLY A 38 12.84 -3.30 -0.29
N PRO A 39 12.50 -3.13 -1.58
CA PRO A 39 11.49 -2.17 -2.01
C PRO A 39 10.04 -2.68 -1.81
N MET A 40 9.83 -3.94 -1.44
CA MET A 40 8.52 -4.58 -1.42
C MET A 40 8.34 -5.51 -0.21
N LYS A 41 7.11 -5.64 0.28
CA LYS A 41 6.70 -6.56 1.34
C LYS A 41 5.38 -7.22 0.95
N ILE A 42 5.27 -8.52 1.20
CA ILE A 42 4.05 -9.30 0.98
C ILE A 42 3.63 -9.88 2.32
N LEU A 43 2.37 -9.70 2.69
CA LEU A 43 1.76 -10.24 3.90
C LEU A 43 0.55 -11.08 3.49
N ILE A 44 0.49 -12.30 3.97
CA ILE A 44 -0.55 -13.26 3.57
C ILE A 44 -1.34 -13.69 4.81
N GLY A 45 -2.62 -13.35 4.81
CA GLY A 45 -3.58 -13.78 5.81
C GLY A 45 -3.14 -13.42 7.24
N PRO A 46 -2.86 -14.42 8.11
CA PRO A 46 -2.52 -14.20 9.51
C PRO A 46 -1.21 -13.44 9.75
N GLU A 47 -0.38 -13.25 8.73
CA GLU A 47 0.82 -12.38 8.82
C GLU A 47 0.47 -10.89 8.91
N ASN A 48 -0.77 -10.52 8.58
CA ASN A 48 -1.22 -9.14 8.69
C ASN A 48 -1.36 -8.71 10.16
N VAL A 49 -0.81 -7.54 10.46
CA VAL A 49 -0.80 -6.96 11.81
C VAL A 49 -2.20 -6.55 12.28
N SER A 50 -3.07 -6.17 11.34
CA SER A 50 -4.46 -5.80 11.62
C SER A 50 -5.39 -7.00 11.45
N GLU A 51 -6.26 -7.25 12.43
CA GLU A 51 -7.29 -8.29 12.37
C GLU A 51 -8.19 -8.14 11.13
N ALA A 52 -8.44 -6.89 10.70
CA ALA A 52 -9.22 -6.57 9.52
C ALA A 52 -8.66 -7.14 8.21
N LEU A 53 -7.38 -7.53 8.20
CA LEU A 53 -6.65 -8.00 7.02
C LEU A 53 -6.27 -9.48 7.10
N GLN A 54 -6.60 -10.19 8.19
CA GLN A 54 -6.19 -11.58 8.40
C GLN A 54 -6.76 -12.58 7.39
N ASP A 55 -7.84 -12.23 6.71
CA ASP A 55 -8.41 -13.03 5.61
C ASP A 55 -7.98 -12.53 4.22
N THR A 56 -7.00 -11.63 4.14
CA THR A 56 -6.53 -11.03 2.88
C THR A 56 -5.04 -11.16 2.68
N SER A 57 -4.59 -10.91 1.45
CA SER A 57 -3.19 -10.65 1.15
C SER A 57 -2.97 -9.18 0.87
N VAL A 58 -1.86 -8.65 1.39
CA VAL A 58 -1.44 -7.27 1.21
C VAL A 58 -0.05 -7.28 0.58
N VAL A 59 0.06 -6.70 -0.60
CA VAL A 59 1.35 -6.48 -1.28
C VAL A 59 1.65 -5.01 -1.22
N VAL A 60 2.71 -4.62 -0.53
CA VAL A 60 3.17 -3.23 -0.38
C VAL A 60 4.47 -3.04 -1.15
N ALA A 61 4.58 -1.94 -1.88
CA ALA A 61 5.83 -1.48 -2.46
C ALA A 61 6.10 -0.05 -1.99
N SER A 62 7.36 0.26 -1.72
CA SER A 62 7.84 1.60 -1.45
C SER A 62 8.30 2.26 -2.74
N TYR A 63 8.07 3.58 -2.85
CA TYR A 63 8.54 4.40 -3.94
C TYR A 63 9.17 5.67 -3.38
N ASP A 64 10.23 6.15 -4.03
CA ASP A 64 10.92 7.38 -3.67
C ASP A 64 10.20 8.59 -4.28
N ILE A 65 10.08 9.70 -3.53
CA ILE A 65 9.49 10.96 -4.01
C ILE A 65 10.47 12.14 -3.94
N GLY A 66 11.77 11.88 -3.73
CA GLY A 66 12.81 12.88 -3.52
C GLY A 66 12.92 13.34 -2.06
N ASN A 67 13.99 14.09 -1.74
CA ASN A 67 14.23 14.67 -0.41
C ASN A 67 14.20 13.65 0.75
N ASP A 68 14.75 12.45 0.54
CA ASP A 68 14.72 11.33 1.50
C ASP A 68 13.32 10.89 1.93
N MET A 69 12.27 11.35 1.22
CA MET A 69 10.91 10.92 1.47
C MET A 69 10.56 9.69 0.61
N ARG A 70 9.92 8.72 1.26
CA ARG A 70 9.39 7.51 0.64
C ARG A 70 7.88 7.43 0.85
N GLY A 71 7.16 7.14 -0.23
CA GLY A 71 5.76 6.78 -0.19
C GLY A 71 5.57 5.26 -0.22
N LEU A 72 4.37 4.81 0.14
CA LEU A 72 3.96 3.42 0.06
C LEU A 72 2.75 3.30 -0.87
N ILE A 73 2.76 2.28 -1.72
CA ILE A 73 1.59 1.82 -2.46
C ILE A 73 1.31 0.37 -2.10
N GLY A 74 0.03 0.03 -1.96
CA GLY A 74 -0.40 -1.30 -1.55
C GLY A 74 -1.56 -1.83 -2.39
N VAL A 75 -1.57 -3.14 -2.59
CA VAL A 75 -2.72 -3.87 -3.15
C VAL A 75 -3.20 -4.84 -2.10
N VAL A 76 -4.49 -4.73 -1.77
CA VAL A 76 -5.21 -5.70 -0.94
C VAL A 76 -5.99 -6.63 -1.87
N GLY A 77 -5.93 -7.93 -1.62
CA GLY A 77 -6.59 -8.95 -2.43
C GLY A 77 -6.88 -10.23 -1.65
N PRO A 78 -7.48 -11.24 -2.30
CA PRO A 78 -7.72 -12.55 -1.67
C PRO A 78 -6.41 -13.28 -1.38
N THR A 79 -6.44 -14.20 -0.42
CA THR A 79 -5.27 -15.01 -0.01
C THR A 79 -4.73 -15.93 -1.12
N ARG A 80 -5.53 -16.18 -2.16
CA ARG A 80 -5.09 -16.91 -3.37
C ARG A 80 -5.13 -15.95 -4.55
N MET A 81 -4.05 -15.22 -4.76
CA MET A 81 -3.85 -14.33 -5.90
C MET A 81 -2.54 -14.66 -6.63
N ASP A 82 -2.41 -14.16 -7.86
CA ASP A 82 -1.18 -14.32 -8.64
C ASP A 82 -0.13 -13.31 -8.17
N TYR A 83 0.62 -13.67 -7.12
CA TYR A 83 1.61 -12.79 -6.50
C TYR A 83 2.68 -12.31 -7.48
N GLY A 84 3.13 -13.15 -8.41
CA GLY A 84 4.12 -12.78 -9.41
C GLY A 84 3.62 -11.65 -10.32
N THR A 85 2.39 -11.77 -10.83
CA THR A 85 1.77 -10.74 -11.66
C THR A 85 1.52 -9.45 -10.88
N VAL A 86 0.99 -9.55 -9.66
CA VAL A 86 0.70 -8.37 -8.83
C VAL A 86 1.99 -7.66 -8.42
N ALA A 87 3.01 -8.41 -7.99
CA ALA A 87 4.32 -7.85 -7.66
C ALA A 87 4.94 -7.12 -8.85
N ALA A 88 5.01 -7.76 -10.02
CA ALA A 88 5.58 -7.15 -11.21
C ALA A 88 4.86 -5.85 -11.61
N ARG A 89 3.52 -5.85 -11.56
CA ARG A 89 2.73 -4.65 -11.85
C ARG A 89 2.94 -3.56 -10.81
N LEU A 90 2.95 -3.92 -9.53
CA LEU A 90 3.13 -2.96 -8.44
C LEU A 90 4.52 -2.32 -8.48
N SER A 91 5.57 -3.11 -8.74
CA SER A 91 6.93 -2.60 -8.94
C SER A 91 7.01 -1.63 -10.11
N GLY A 92 6.41 -1.96 -11.26
CA GLY A 92 6.37 -1.04 -12.40
C GLY A 92 5.61 0.27 -12.09
N PHE A 93 4.54 0.20 -11.30
CA PHE A 93 3.83 1.38 -10.82
C PHE A 93 4.68 2.21 -9.86
N ALA A 94 5.33 1.58 -8.88
CA ALA A 94 6.22 2.24 -7.93
C ALA A 94 7.36 2.98 -8.65
N GLU A 95 8.01 2.33 -9.61
CA GLU A 95 9.02 2.97 -10.46
C GLU A 95 8.45 4.15 -11.26
N GLY A 96 7.24 4.02 -11.79
CA GLY A 96 6.55 5.09 -12.50
C GLY A 96 6.29 6.30 -11.60
N LEU A 97 5.82 6.07 -10.37
CA LEU A 97 5.61 7.13 -9.38
C LEU A 97 6.94 7.77 -8.98
N THR A 98 7.99 6.98 -8.75
CA THR A 98 9.33 7.52 -8.48
C THR A 98 9.83 8.41 -9.60
N ARG A 99 9.63 8.04 -10.87
CA ARG A 99 10.02 8.90 -12.00
C ARG A 99 9.15 10.15 -12.12
N LEU A 100 7.89 10.09 -11.72
CA LEU A 100 6.96 11.22 -11.75
C LEU A 100 7.30 12.24 -10.66
N PHE A 101 7.50 11.78 -9.42
CA PHE A 101 7.74 12.63 -8.25
C PHE A 101 9.21 12.99 -8.08
N GLY A 102 10.15 12.09 -8.40
CA GLY A 102 11.59 12.34 -8.32
C GLY A 102 12.11 13.40 -9.30
N LYS A 103 11.26 13.93 -10.19
CA LYS A 103 11.57 15.07 -11.07
C LYS A 103 11.02 16.41 -10.57
N GLN A 104 10.30 16.44 -9.45
CA GLN A 104 10.01 17.69 -8.74
C GLN A 104 11.18 17.97 -7.81
N GLU A 105 12.28 18.47 -8.37
CA GLU A 105 13.20 19.31 -7.61
C GLU A 105 12.37 20.47 -7.06
N LEU A 106 12.01 20.40 -5.78
CA LEU A 106 11.52 21.55 -5.05
C LEU A 106 12.55 22.67 -5.27
N PRO A 107 12.13 23.88 -5.69
CA PRO A 107 13.08 24.98 -5.83
C PRO A 107 13.82 25.13 -4.49
N PRO A 108 15.15 25.34 -4.52
CA PRO A 108 15.91 25.53 -3.30
C PRO A 108 15.22 26.64 -2.50
N LYS A 109 14.95 26.38 -1.21
CA LYS A 109 14.59 27.45 -0.29
C LYS A 109 15.76 28.43 -0.34
N GLU A 110 15.56 29.56 -1.02
CA GLU A 110 16.49 30.68 -0.94
C GLU A 110 16.70 30.99 0.54
N ASP A 111 17.95 30.87 0.98
CA ASP A 111 18.41 31.33 2.27
C ASP A 111 18.02 32.80 2.44
N ALA A 112 16.94 33.06 3.18
CA ALA A 112 16.68 34.38 3.72
C ALA A 112 17.69 34.64 4.83
N LYS A 113 18.89 35.06 4.42
CA LYS A 113 19.88 35.67 5.28
C LYS A 113 19.54 37.16 5.40
N GLU A 114 18.96 37.54 6.54
CA GLU A 114 19.09 38.88 7.13
C GLU A 114 19.31 38.76 8.64
#